data_AF-A0A973FZR9-F1
#
_entry.id   AF-A0A973FZR9-F1
#
_cell.length_a   1.000
_cell.length_b   1.000
_cell.length_c   1.000
_cell.angle_alpha   90.00
_cell.angle_beta   90.00
_cell.angle_gamma   90.00
#
_symmetry.space_group_name_H-M   'P 1'
#
loop_
_entity.id
_entity.type
_entity.pdbx_description
1 polymer ?
#
loop_
_entity_poly.entity_id
_entity_poly.type
_entity_poly.pdbx_seq_one_letter_code
_entity_poly.pdbx_strand_id
1 'polypeptide(L)'
;MTTATYTVKGMHCASCAAIVTKKLSKVESVVKADVNLATEKARIEFLGEPLQLDDLNEALEKFGYTLIADNSEHGACPLPSSDVPEASRIREEKELELSKQLEKVQSALPLALLVFVLMLWDIAAKLFPAVPNLPVPMGMINIISMAIATWMVFSVGAPFLHGIAMFVRSGAANMDTLIGIGTLTAYLYSALITLLPELAQLLNLPDDTYFDSTIVVIGFVLLGKYLEARSKMKTGYAIEKLIGLQAKSALVRRTGKEMEIPLDQVIQGDTVIVKPGAKIPLDGTITEGSSSVDESMVSGEPVPVDKKAGDTVIGGTINKQGFFAFTVTKIGKETLLARIISMVEDAQGSKAPIQNIADRVAGVFVPAVLVIALLCFVTWLTAGSYFIGFTRAL
;
A
#
# COMPACT_ATOMS: atom_id res chain seq x y z
N MET A 1 -7.85 28.32 7.72
CA MET A 1 -7.70 26.85 7.70
C MET A 1 -6.60 26.55 6.74
N THR A 2 -5.57 25.87 7.21
CA THR A 2 -4.37 25.59 6.43
C THR A 2 -4.35 24.11 6.14
N THR A 3 -4.22 23.74 4.88
CA THR A 3 -4.25 22.33 4.46
C THR A 3 -2.85 21.94 4.04
N ALA A 4 -2.27 20.94 4.71
CA ALA A 4 -0.99 20.37 4.32
C ALA A 4 -1.17 18.90 3.92
N THR A 5 -0.35 18.45 2.99
CA THR A 5 -0.33 17.06 2.53
C THR A 5 1.02 16.45 2.85
N TYR A 6 0.99 15.26 3.44
CA TYR A 6 2.18 14.52 3.88
C TYR A 6 2.16 13.12 3.27
N THR A 7 3.34 12.56 2.99
CA THR A 7 3.46 11.15 2.58
C THR A 7 3.59 10.27 3.83
N VAL A 8 2.82 9.19 3.91
CA VAL A 8 2.79 8.27 5.05
C VAL A 8 3.53 6.97 4.71
N LYS A 9 4.61 6.66 5.43
CA LYS A 9 5.31 5.38 5.34
C LYS A 9 4.74 4.35 6.31
N GLY A 10 4.78 3.07 5.91
CA GLY A 10 4.38 1.92 6.73
C GLY A 10 2.91 1.46 6.56
N MET A 11 2.14 2.04 5.63
CA MET A 11 0.76 1.61 5.39
C MET A 11 0.70 0.40 4.47
N HIS A 12 0.19 -0.72 4.98
CA HIS A 12 0.07 -1.97 4.21
C HIS A 12 -1.37 -2.45 4.00
N CYS A 13 -2.34 -1.86 4.72
CA CYS A 13 -3.76 -2.22 4.61
C CYS A 13 -4.66 -1.01 4.86
N ALA A 14 -5.96 -1.15 4.55
CA ALA A 14 -6.93 -0.07 4.73
C ALA A 14 -7.17 0.24 6.21
N SER A 15 -7.01 -0.77 7.07
CA SER A 15 -7.03 -0.59 8.51
C SER A 15 -5.91 0.33 8.99
N CYS A 16 -4.72 0.30 8.36
CA CYS A 16 -3.65 1.27 8.65
C CYS A 16 -4.12 2.70 8.37
N ALA A 17 -4.70 2.96 7.20
CA ALA A 17 -5.19 4.29 6.83
C ALA A 17 -6.29 4.79 7.78
N ALA A 18 -7.20 3.92 8.21
CA ALA A 18 -8.24 4.25 9.19
C ALA A 18 -7.65 4.57 10.57
N ILE A 19 -6.63 3.83 11.01
CA ILE A 19 -5.92 4.07 12.28
C ILE A 19 -5.21 5.42 12.23
N VAL A 20 -4.41 5.68 11.18
CA VAL A 20 -3.72 6.96 10.98
C VAL A 20 -4.71 8.11 10.94
N THR A 21 -5.81 7.98 10.17
CA THR A 21 -6.88 8.99 10.10
C THR A 21 -7.47 9.30 11.48
N LYS A 22 -7.82 8.26 12.25
CA LYS A 22 -8.45 8.39 13.58
C LYS A 22 -7.50 8.95 14.63
N LYS A 23 -6.19 8.77 14.45
CA LYS A 23 -5.17 9.29 15.37
C LYS A 23 -4.84 10.73 15.04
N LEU A 24 -4.63 11.06 13.77
CA LEU A 24 -4.42 12.43 13.31
C LEU A 24 -5.61 13.33 13.64
N SER A 25 -6.85 12.84 13.51
CA SER A 25 -8.04 13.61 13.90
C SER A 25 -8.20 13.83 15.41
N LYS A 26 -7.38 13.18 16.24
CA LYS A 26 -7.35 13.38 17.70
C LYS A 26 -6.21 14.28 18.17
N VAL A 27 -5.29 14.66 17.29
CA VAL A 27 -4.21 15.60 17.61
C VAL A 27 -4.82 17.00 17.77
N GLU A 28 -4.41 17.73 18.80
CA GLU A 28 -4.86 19.11 19.02
C GLU A 28 -4.54 19.96 17.79
N SER A 29 -5.43 20.89 17.43
CA SER A 29 -5.32 21.73 16.22
C SER A 29 -5.62 21.06 14.87
N VAL A 30 -5.89 19.75 14.80
CA VAL A 30 -6.37 19.08 13.58
C VAL A 30 -7.90 19.12 13.50
N VAL A 31 -8.44 19.75 12.46
CA VAL A 31 -9.88 19.84 12.20
C VAL A 31 -10.36 18.57 11.47
N LYS A 32 -9.56 18.13 10.50
CA LYS A 32 -9.90 16.98 9.66
C LYS A 32 -8.62 16.35 9.12
N ALA A 33 -8.57 15.03 9.12
CA ALA A 33 -7.53 14.26 8.46
C ALA A 33 -8.19 13.28 7.49
N ASP A 34 -7.68 13.19 6.27
CA ASP A 34 -8.06 12.17 5.30
C ASP A 34 -6.78 11.48 4.80
N VAL A 35 -6.73 10.17 4.92
CA VAL A 35 -5.56 9.36 4.56
C VAL A 35 -5.95 8.41 3.44
N ASN A 36 -5.22 8.47 2.35
CA ASN A 36 -5.42 7.61 1.21
C ASN A 36 -4.32 6.53 1.13
N LEU A 37 -4.75 5.27 1.14
CA LEU A 37 -3.84 4.12 1.04
C LEU A 37 -3.22 3.96 -0.37
N ALA A 38 -3.98 4.26 -1.42
CA ALA A 38 -3.52 4.07 -2.80
C ALA A 38 -2.42 5.05 -3.20
N THR A 39 -2.51 6.30 -2.72
CA THR A 39 -1.50 7.34 -2.96
C THR A 39 -0.49 7.47 -1.82
N GLU A 40 -0.69 6.74 -0.71
CA GLU A 40 0.11 6.84 0.52
C GLU A 40 0.21 8.28 1.07
N LYS A 41 -0.78 9.13 0.76
CA LYS A 41 -0.81 10.54 1.18
C LYS A 41 -1.85 10.77 2.28
N ALA A 42 -1.50 11.59 3.26
CA ALA A 42 -2.38 12.12 4.29
C ALA A 42 -2.61 13.62 4.04
N ARG A 43 -3.86 14.02 3.82
CA ARG A 43 -4.27 15.43 3.77
C ARG A 43 -4.83 15.82 5.13
N ILE A 44 -4.24 16.85 5.74
CA ILE A 44 -4.58 17.30 7.09
C ILE A 44 -4.99 18.78 7.03
N GLU A 45 -6.14 19.09 7.60
CA GLU A 45 -6.67 20.45 7.76
C GLU A 45 -6.43 20.92 9.19
N PHE A 46 -5.66 22.01 9.34
CA PHE A 46 -5.28 22.59 10.63
C PHE A 46 -6.08 23.85 10.96
N LEU A 47 -6.33 24.03 12.26
CA LEU A 47 -6.92 25.24 12.84
C LEU A 47 -5.82 26.25 13.20
N GLY A 48 -5.29 26.95 12.20
CA GLY A 48 -4.23 27.95 12.39
C GLY A 48 -2.96 27.59 11.63
N GLU A 49 -1.79 27.81 12.23
CA GLU A 49 -0.50 27.39 11.66
C GLU A 49 -0.35 25.86 11.70
N PRO A 50 0.29 25.24 10.69
CA PRO A 50 0.54 23.81 10.67
C PRO A 50 1.46 23.41 11.83
N LEU A 51 1.12 22.32 12.51
CA LEU A 51 1.97 21.71 13.53
C LEU A 51 3.32 21.29 12.95
N GLN A 52 4.35 21.23 13.79
CA GLN A 52 5.63 20.67 13.38
C GLN A 52 5.48 19.19 13.06
N LEU A 53 6.25 18.73 12.07
CA LEU A 53 6.23 17.35 11.59
C LEU A 53 6.54 16.35 12.71
N ASP A 54 7.40 16.75 13.65
CA ASP A 54 7.86 15.92 14.76
C ASP A 54 6.72 15.62 15.75
N ASP A 55 5.86 16.59 16.05
CA ASP A 55 4.69 16.40 16.93
C ASP A 55 3.68 15.41 16.31
N LEU A 56 3.50 15.48 15.00
CA LEU A 56 2.63 14.56 14.26
C LEU A 56 3.26 13.15 14.19
N ASN A 57 4.57 13.06 14.05
CA ASN A 57 5.30 11.80 14.04
C ASN A 57 5.32 11.13 15.42
N GLU A 58 5.44 11.88 16.51
CA GLU A 58 5.39 11.32 17.88
C GLU A 58 4.04 10.62 18.15
N ALA A 59 2.94 11.17 17.62
CA ALA A 59 1.62 10.58 17.73
C ALA A 59 1.47 9.26 16.93
N LEU A 60 2.29 9.08 15.89
CA LEU A 60 2.20 7.98 14.92
C LEU A 60 3.28 6.90 15.09
N GLU A 61 4.44 7.24 15.65
CA GLU A 61 5.60 6.36 15.80
C GLU A 61 5.26 5.11 16.63
N LYS A 62 4.42 5.28 17.67
CA LYS A 62 3.91 4.17 18.51
C LYS A 62 3.10 3.14 17.74
N PHE A 63 2.62 3.49 16.54
CA PHE A 63 1.87 2.62 15.63
C PHE A 63 2.69 2.19 14.41
N GLY A 64 3.97 2.58 14.33
CA GLY A 64 4.89 2.21 13.24
C GLY A 64 4.70 3.01 11.96
N TYR A 65 4.11 4.21 12.03
CA TYR A 65 3.92 5.09 10.87
C TYR A 65 4.79 6.34 10.98
N THR A 66 5.22 6.85 9.83
CA THR A 66 6.03 8.07 9.74
C THR A 66 5.51 8.96 8.61
N LEU A 67 5.34 10.24 8.89
CA LEU A 67 5.00 11.28 7.95
C LEU A 67 6.25 11.96 7.40
N ILE A 68 6.24 12.25 6.11
CA ILE A 68 7.28 13.00 5.40
C ILE A 68 6.62 14.25 4.80
N ALA A 69 7.21 15.42 5.04
CA ALA A 69 6.76 16.69 4.48
C ALA A 69 6.96 16.73 2.97
N ASP A 70 5.89 17.10 2.25
CA ASP A 70 5.98 17.46 0.83
C ASP A 70 6.26 18.98 0.80
N ASN A 71 7.55 19.36 0.76
CA ASN A 71 7.99 20.76 0.80
C ASN A 71 7.46 21.52 -0.42
N SER A 72 6.26 22.09 -0.32
CA SER A 72 5.61 22.81 -1.43
C SER A 72 5.00 24.14 -1.00
N GLU A 73 5.78 24.92 -0.26
CA GLU A 73 5.59 26.36 -0.11
C GLU A 73 6.90 27.03 -0.49
N HIS A 74 6.93 27.78 -1.60
CA HIS A 74 7.72 28.98 -1.93
C HIS A 74 7.58 29.27 -3.43
N GLY A 75 7.37 30.53 -3.82
CA GLY A 75 6.97 31.03 -5.16
C GLY A 75 7.99 30.90 -6.31
N ALA A 76 8.77 29.82 -6.34
CA ALA A 76 9.38 29.30 -7.56
C ALA A 76 8.46 28.22 -8.14
N CYS A 77 8.54 27.93 -9.44
CA CYS A 77 7.75 26.88 -10.09
C CYS A 77 7.99 25.52 -9.39
N PRO A 78 7.11 25.05 -8.48
CA PRO A 78 7.29 23.76 -7.86
C PRO A 78 6.62 22.79 -8.82
N LEU A 79 7.41 22.21 -9.71
CA LEU A 79 7.04 20.91 -10.22
C LEU A 79 6.88 19.99 -8.99
N PRO A 80 5.98 18.99 -8.99
CA PRO A 80 6.28 17.79 -8.20
C PRO A 80 7.70 17.43 -8.61
N SER A 81 8.66 17.52 -7.68
CA SER A 81 10.10 17.46 -7.96
C SER A 81 10.35 16.37 -9.00
N SER A 82 10.50 16.78 -10.26
CA SER A 82 10.97 15.92 -11.33
C SER A 82 12.49 15.87 -11.26
N ASP A 83 13.00 15.82 -10.04
CA ASP A 83 14.05 14.88 -9.73
C ASP A 83 13.51 13.52 -10.18
N VAL A 84 13.78 13.21 -11.45
CA VAL A 84 13.81 11.84 -11.95
C VAL A 84 14.43 10.90 -10.91
N PRO A 85 15.39 11.31 -10.04
CA PRO A 85 15.74 10.54 -8.86
C PRO A 85 14.59 10.19 -7.89
N GLU A 86 13.66 11.08 -7.51
CA GLU A 86 12.71 10.80 -6.41
C GLU A 86 11.54 9.89 -6.83
N ALA A 87 10.90 10.16 -7.97
CA ALA A 87 9.83 9.29 -8.50
C ALA A 87 10.36 7.91 -8.94
N SER A 88 11.57 7.86 -9.53
CA SER A 88 12.23 6.58 -9.83
C SER A 88 12.65 5.84 -8.57
N ARG A 89 13.17 6.53 -7.54
CA ARG A 89 13.51 5.91 -6.24
C ARG A 89 12.28 5.32 -5.56
N ILE A 90 11.15 6.03 -5.52
CA ILE A 90 9.91 5.50 -4.93
C ILE A 90 9.46 4.24 -5.69
N ARG A 91 9.61 4.22 -7.01
CA ARG A 91 9.30 3.06 -7.85
C ARG A 91 10.26 1.89 -7.61
N GLU A 92 11.57 2.16 -7.60
CA GLU A 92 12.59 1.16 -7.31
C GLU A 92 12.42 0.58 -5.91
N GLU A 93 12.10 1.41 -4.92
CA GLU A 93 11.74 0.98 -3.56
C GLU A 93 10.52 0.05 -3.58
N LYS A 94 9.44 0.41 -4.27
CA LYS A 94 8.22 -0.42 -4.37
C LYS A 94 8.46 -1.73 -5.13
N GLU A 95 9.26 -1.70 -6.19
CA GLU A 95 9.63 -2.91 -6.94
C GLU A 95 10.53 -3.84 -6.08
N LEU A 96 11.40 -3.27 -5.25
CA LEU A 96 12.23 -4.00 -4.30
C LEU A 96 11.44 -4.55 -3.10
N GLU A 97 10.40 -3.84 -2.64
CA GLU A 97 9.46 -4.39 -1.66
C GLU A 97 8.68 -5.58 -2.23
N LEU A 98 8.22 -5.49 -3.48
CA LEU A 98 7.50 -6.57 -4.14
C LEU A 98 8.40 -7.78 -4.39
N SER A 99 9.68 -7.57 -4.75
CA SER A 99 10.63 -8.67 -4.92
C SER A 99 10.91 -9.41 -3.61
N LYS A 100 11.08 -8.68 -2.50
CA LYS A 100 11.18 -9.28 -1.16
C LYS A 100 9.93 -10.09 -0.79
N GLN A 101 8.74 -9.63 -1.16
CA GLN A 101 7.51 -10.40 -0.95
C GLN A 101 7.49 -11.67 -1.81
N LEU A 102 7.93 -11.56 -3.08
CA LEU A 102 8.03 -12.70 -3.98
C LEU A 102 9.01 -13.76 -3.46
N GLU A 103 10.17 -13.38 -2.94
CA GLU A 103 11.15 -14.29 -2.33
C GLU A 103 10.54 -15.08 -1.17
N LYS A 104 9.75 -14.42 -0.31
CA LYS A 104 9.02 -15.08 0.77
C LYS A 104 7.95 -16.05 0.25
N VAL A 105 7.22 -15.67 -0.80
CA VAL A 105 6.23 -16.56 -1.44
C VAL A 105 6.92 -17.76 -2.10
N GLN A 106 8.02 -17.55 -2.82
CA GLN A 106 8.76 -18.61 -3.50
C GLN A 106 9.37 -19.63 -2.54
N SER A 107 9.78 -19.18 -1.35
CA SER A 107 10.30 -20.07 -0.31
C SER A 107 9.19 -20.77 0.49
N ALA A 108 8.07 -20.10 0.76
CA ALA A 108 6.97 -20.66 1.57
C ALA A 108 6.00 -21.54 0.77
N LEU A 109 5.70 -21.20 -0.49
CA LEU A 109 4.65 -21.86 -1.26
C LEU A 109 4.95 -23.34 -1.62
N PRO A 110 6.18 -23.72 -2.04
CA PRO A 110 6.51 -25.12 -2.30
C PRO A 110 6.34 -25.98 -1.05
N LEU A 111 6.70 -25.43 0.11
CA LEU A 111 6.59 -26.09 1.40
C LEU A 111 5.13 -26.25 1.84
N ALA A 112 4.34 -25.19 1.69
CA ALA A 112 2.90 -25.22 1.94
C ALA A 112 2.19 -26.21 1.01
N LEU A 113 2.56 -26.27 -0.28
CA LEU A 113 2.00 -27.20 -1.25
C LEU A 113 2.40 -28.64 -0.91
N LEU A 114 3.66 -28.88 -0.55
CA LEU A 114 4.13 -30.19 -0.11
C LEU A 114 3.31 -30.69 1.09
N VAL A 115 3.19 -29.87 2.14
CA VAL A 115 2.42 -30.22 3.34
C VAL A 115 0.94 -30.39 3.03
N PHE A 116 0.37 -29.56 2.15
CA PHE A 116 -1.01 -29.69 1.69
C PHE A 116 -1.25 -31.04 0.98
N VAL A 117 -0.34 -31.47 0.11
CA VAL A 117 -0.43 -32.78 -0.56
C VAL A 117 -0.29 -33.92 0.44
N LEU A 118 0.62 -33.82 1.41
CA LEU A 118 0.76 -34.82 2.48
C LEU A 118 -0.50 -34.91 3.34
N MET A 119 -1.11 -33.78 3.68
CA MET A 119 -2.37 -33.71 4.41
C MET A 119 -3.51 -34.39 3.63
N LEU A 120 -3.64 -34.12 2.33
CA LEU A 120 -4.62 -34.78 1.47
C LEU A 120 -4.36 -36.29 1.35
N TRP A 121 -3.09 -36.70 1.31
CA TRP A 121 -2.72 -38.10 1.26
C TRP A 121 -3.10 -38.85 2.55
N ASP A 122 -2.84 -38.27 3.72
CA ASP A 122 -3.21 -38.87 5.00
C ASP A 122 -4.73 -39.04 5.14
N ILE A 123 -5.50 -38.02 4.72
CA ILE A 123 -6.97 -38.11 4.67
C ILE A 123 -7.42 -39.21 3.69
N ALA A 124 -6.80 -39.29 2.51
CA ALA A 124 -7.14 -40.30 1.51
C ALA A 124 -6.81 -41.72 1.99
N ALA A 125 -5.68 -41.94 2.67
CA ALA A 125 -5.31 -43.23 3.24
C ALA A 125 -6.28 -43.70 4.34
N LYS A 126 -6.81 -42.76 5.14
CA LYS A 126 -7.84 -43.06 6.15
C LYS A 126 -9.20 -43.39 5.54
N LEU A 127 -9.55 -42.78 4.40
CA LEU A 127 -10.87 -42.93 3.78
C LEU A 127 -10.93 -44.09 2.76
N PHE A 128 -9.83 -44.36 2.06
CA PHE A 128 -9.76 -45.35 0.99
C PHE A 128 -8.73 -46.44 1.30
N PRO A 129 -9.16 -47.70 1.53
CA PRO A 129 -8.25 -48.82 1.83
C PRO A 129 -7.22 -49.14 0.74
N ALA A 130 -7.41 -48.63 -0.48
CA ALA A 130 -6.51 -48.82 -1.61
C ALA A 130 -5.29 -47.88 -1.58
N VAL A 131 -5.32 -46.82 -0.78
CA VAL A 131 -4.23 -45.85 -0.67
C VAL A 131 -3.31 -46.29 0.47
N PRO A 132 -2.01 -46.48 0.22
CA PRO A 132 -1.10 -46.90 1.26
C PRO A 132 -0.89 -45.79 2.29
N ASN A 133 -0.82 -46.18 3.56
CA ASN A 133 -0.41 -45.30 4.64
C ASN A 133 1.00 -44.76 4.36
N LEU A 134 1.27 -43.54 4.84
CA LEU A 134 2.59 -42.95 4.73
C LEU A 134 3.64 -43.88 5.38
N PRO A 135 4.79 -44.12 4.73
CA PRO A 135 5.83 -45.00 5.24
C PRO A 135 6.59 -44.41 6.45
N VAL A 136 6.15 -43.25 6.94
CA VAL A 136 6.84 -42.42 7.93
C VAL A 136 6.01 -42.37 9.20
N PRO A 137 6.58 -42.64 10.39
CA PRO A 137 5.85 -42.53 11.65
C PRO A 137 5.28 -41.12 11.87
N MET A 138 4.03 -41.03 12.31
CA MET A 138 3.34 -39.74 12.55
C MET A 138 4.09 -38.82 13.51
N GLY A 139 4.74 -39.37 14.55
CA GLY A 139 5.55 -38.57 15.48
C GLY A 139 6.73 -37.87 14.78
N MET A 140 7.35 -38.50 13.79
CA MET A 140 8.44 -37.88 13.03
C MET A 140 7.91 -36.80 12.08
N ILE A 141 6.75 -37.03 11.45
CA ILE A 141 6.08 -36.01 10.63
C ILE A 141 5.73 -34.79 11.48
N ASN A 142 5.20 -34.98 12.70
CA ASN A 142 4.84 -33.87 13.58
C ASN A 142 6.05 -33.03 13.99
N ILE A 143 7.21 -33.64 14.26
CA ILE A 143 8.45 -32.91 14.58
C ILE A 143 8.96 -32.12 13.38
N ILE A 144 8.94 -32.71 12.18
CA ILE A 144 9.34 -32.03 10.94
C ILE A 144 8.38 -30.86 10.66
N SER A 145 7.07 -31.10 10.77
CA SER A 145 6.03 -30.09 10.61
C SER A 145 6.14 -28.98 11.65
N MET A 146 6.53 -29.29 12.89
CA MET A 146 6.79 -28.29 13.93
C MET A 146 7.95 -27.37 13.53
N ALA A 147 9.07 -27.93 13.05
CA ALA A 147 10.22 -27.13 12.62
C ALA A 147 9.85 -26.20 11.45
N ILE A 148 9.12 -26.73 10.46
CA ILE A 148 8.62 -25.97 9.33
C ILE A 148 7.63 -24.89 9.78
N ALA A 149 6.66 -25.23 10.62
CA ALA A 149 5.65 -24.31 11.12
C ALA A 149 6.28 -23.18 11.94
N THR A 150 7.30 -23.49 12.74
CA THR A 150 8.07 -22.48 13.48
C THR A 150 8.71 -21.49 12.52
N TRP A 151 9.41 -21.97 11.50
CA TRP A 151 10.00 -21.09 10.49
C TRP A 151 8.94 -20.27 9.75
N MET A 152 7.80 -20.88 9.40
CA MET A 152 6.71 -20.19 8.71
C MET A 152 6.01 -19.13 9.57
N VAL A 153 5.76 -19.37 10.85
CA VAL A 153 5.09 -18.41 11.75
C VAL A 153 6.00 -17.22 12.04
N PHE A 154 7.25 -17.48 12.43
CA PHE A 154 8.14 -16.43 12.93
C PHE A 154 8.92 -15.68 11.84
N SER A 155 9.30 -16.36 10.74
CA SER A 155 10.07 -15.71 9.66
C SER A 155 9.16 -15.18 8.56
N VAL A 156 8.34 -16.05 7.99
CA VAL A 156 7.48 -15.72 6.84
C VAL A 156 6.23 -14.94 7.31
N GLY A 157 5.62 -15.41 8.39
CA GLY A 157 4.40 -14.89 9.01
C GLY A 157 4.60 -13.72 9.97
N ALA A 158 5.81 -13.17 10.06
CA ALA A 158 6.12 -12.00 10.88
C ALA A 158 5.12 -10.83 10.69
N PRO A 159 4.64 -10.50 9.47
CA PRO A 159 3.62 -9.47 9.28
C PRO A 159 2.30 -9.76 10.03
N PHE A 160 1.89 -11.03 10.12
CA PHE A 160 0.69 -11.43 10.83
C PHE A 160 0.86 -11.31 12.35
N LEU A 161 2.04 -11.65 12.88
CA LEU A 161 2.37 -11.44 14.29
C LEU A 161 2.37 -9.95 14.64
N HIS A 162 2.88 -9.10 13.75
CA HIS A 162 2.78 -7.65 13.91
C HIS A 162 1.32 -7.18 13.94
N GLY A 163 0.45 -7.78 13.11
CA GLY A 163 -0.99 -7.54 13.12
C GLY A 163 -1.66 -7.85 14.47
N ILE A 164 -1.20 -8.88 15.19
CA ILE A 164 -1.66 -9.18 16.56
C ILE A 164 -1.21 -8.09 17.53
N ALA A 165 0.07 -7.72 17.50
CA ALA A 165 0.63 -6.69 18.37
C ALA A 165 -0.08 -5.34 18.16
N MET A 166 -0.38 -5.02 16.90
CA MET A 166 -1.12 -3.82 16.54
C MET A 166 -2.57 -3.86 17.04
N PHE A 167 -3.25 -5.00 16.93
CA PHE A 167 -4.60 -5.17 17.47
C PHE A 167 -4.65 -4.94 18.97
N VAL A 168 -3.71 -5.53 19.73
CA VAL A 168 -3.62 -5.35 21.19
C VAL A 168 -3.40 -3.88 21.56
N ARG A 169 -2.61 -3.12 20.80
CA ARG A 169 -2.32 -1.70 21.08
C ARG A 169 -3.39 -0.74 20.60
N SER A 170 -4.00 -1.00 19.45
CA SER A 170 -4.89 -0.04 18.77
C SER A 170 -6.38 -0.35 18.97
N GLY A 171 -6.72 -1.59 19.36
CA GLY A 171 -8.09 -2.09 19.44
C GLY A 171 -8.79 -2.26 18.09
N ALA A 172 -8.08 -2.06 16.98
CA ALA A 172 -8.60 -2.23 15.63
C ALA A 172 -8.08 -3.54 15.03
N ALA A 173 -8.99 -4.45 14.69
CA ALA A 173 -8.65 -5.71 14.02
C ALA A 173 -8.62 -5.52 12.51
N ASN A 174 -7.70 -6.23 11.85
CA ASN A 174 -7.57 -6.28 10.39
C ASN A 174 -7.41 -7.73 9.90
N MET A 175 -7.27 -7.94 8.59
CA MET A 175 -7.06 -9.27 8.01
C MET A 175 -5.82 -9.99 8.62
N ASP A 176 -4.76 -9.25 8.92
CA ASP A 176 -3.53 -9.82 9.49
C ASP A 176 -3.70 -10.27 10.94
N THR A 177 -4.51 -9.55 11.72
CA THR A 177 -4.89 -9.95 13.08
C THR A 177 -5.62 -11.28 13.08
N LEU A 178 -6.61 -11.46 12.18
CA LEU A 178 -7.40 -12.69 12.11
C LEU A 178 -6.50 -13.90 11.85
N ILE A 179 -5.63 -13.76 10.84
CA ILE A 179 -4.75 -14.82 10.38
C ILE A 179 -3.66 -15.08 11.43
N GLY A 180 -3.10 -14.02 12.01
CA GLY A 180 -2.10 -14.10 13.07
C GLY A 180 -2.62 -14.84 14.30
N ILE A 181 -3.80 -14.47 14.84
CA ILE A 181 -4.36 -15.15 16.01
C ILE A 181 -4.65 -16.62 15.71
N GLY A 182 -5.26 -16.93 14.57
CA GLY A 182 -5.59 -18.31 14.20
C GLY A 182 -4.36 -19.19 14.05
N THR A 183 -3.38 -18.74 13.27
CA THR A 183 -2.13 -19.48 13.00
C THR A 183 -1.26 -19.61 14.25
N LEU A 184 -1.16 -18.57 15.07
CA LEU A 184 -0.41 -18.62 16.31
C LEU A 184 -1.07 -19.54 17.34
N THR A 185 -2.40 -19.54 17.45
CA THR A 185 -3.13 -20.43 18.36
C THR A 185 -2.96 -21.88 17.95
N ALA A 186 -3.12 -22.19 16.66
CA ALA A 186 -2.92 -23.53 16.12
C ALA A 186 -1.47 -24.02 16.34
N TYR A 187 -0.49 -23.15 16.11
CA TYR A 187 0.92 -23.46 16.37
C TYR A 187 1.20 -23.72 17.86
N LEU A 188 0.75 -22.84 18.75
CA LEU A 188 1.00 -22.97 20.19
C LEU A 188 0.34 -24.23 20.77
N TYR A 189 -0.89 -24.54 20.36
CA TYR A 189 -1.57 -25.78 20.75
C TYR A 189 -0.78 -27.01 20.30
N SER A 190 -0.38 -27.03 19.03
CA SER A 190 0.37 -28.17 18.45
C SER A 190 1.76 -28.32 19.07
N ALA A 191 2.44 -27.21 19.34
CA ALA A 191 3.73 -27.18 20.00
C ALA A 191 3.63 -27.66 21.45
N LEU A 192 2.58 -27.29 22.18
CA LEU A 192 2.34 -27.74 23.55
C LEU A 192 2.22 -29.27 23.62
N ILE A 193 1.41 -29.86 22.75
CA ILE A 193 1.21 -31.33 22.68
C ILE A 193 2.50 -32.04 22.29
N THR A 194 3.25 -31.48 21.34
CA THR A 194 4.47 -32.12 20.81
C THR A 194 5.65 -32.03 21.78
N LEU A 195 5.81 -30.90 22.50
CA LEU A 195 6.94 -30.67 23.40
C LEU A 195 6.70 -31.17 24.82
N LEU A 196 5.45 -31.22 25.28
CA LEU A 196 5.08 -31.61 26.64
C LEU A 196 4.05 -32.76 26.62
N PRO A 197 4.44 -33.97 26.17
CA PRO A 197 3.53 -35.10 26.06
C PRO A 197 2.96 -35.56 27.42
N GLU A 198 3.73 -35.42 28.50
CA GLU A 198 3.27 -35.76 29.86
C GLU A 198 2.11 -34.85 30.32
N LEU A 199 2.16 -33.56 29.95
CA LEU A 199 1.11 -32.59 30.26
C LEU A 199 -0.14 -32.86 29.42
N ALA A 200 0.04 -33.21 28.14
CA ALA A 200 -1.05 -33.58 27.26
C ALA A 200 -1.78 -34.83 27.77
N GLN A 201 -1.05 -35.84 28.22
CA GLN A 201 -1.61 -37.05 28.82
C GLN A 201 -2.32 -36.77 30.15
N LEU A 202 -1.75 -35.92 31.02
CA LEU A 202 -2.37 -35.52 32.29
C LEU A 202 -3.72 -34.82 32.10
N LEU A 203 -3.80 -33.98 31.07
CA LEU A 203 -5.00 -33.23 30.72
C LEU A 203 -5.93 -34.00 29.77
N ASN A 204 -5.55 -35.22 29.35
CA ASN A 204 -6.30 -36.08 28.44
C ASN A 204 -6.65 -35.40 27.10
N LEU A 205 -5.73 -34.60 26.55
CA LEU A 205 -5.91 -33.93 25.26
C LEU A 205 -5.90 -34.92 24.09
N PRO A 206 -6.59 -34.60 22.98
CA PRO A 206 -6.42 -35.31 21.72
C PRO A 206 -4.98 -35.21 21.20
N ASP A 207 -4.45 -36.29 20.61
CA ASP A 207 -3.11 -36.33 20.01
C ASP A 207 -3.03 -35.63 18.63
N ASP A 208 -4.12 -35.01 18.18
CA ASP A 208 -4.19 -34.32 16.90
C ASP A 208 -3.40 -33.01 16.92
N THR A 209 -2.60 -32.76 15.88
CA THR A 209 -1.82 -31.54 15.71
C THR A 209 -2.28 -30.75 14.49
N TYR A 210 -2.06 -29.43 14.50
CA TYR A 210 -2.51 -28.47 13.49
C TYR A 210 -1.36 -27.67 12.87
N PHE A 211 -0.15 -28.24 12.86
CA PHE A 211 1.01 -27.62 12.19
C PHE A 211 0.79 -27.46 10.70
N ASP A 212 0.16 -28.45 10.07
CA ASP A 212 -0.24 -28.46 8.66
C ASP A 212 -1.15 -27.27 8.31
N SER A 213 -2.19 -27.04 9.10
CA SER A 213 -3.14 -25.94 8.94
C SER A 213 -2.43 -24.59 9.01
N THR A 214 -1.50 -24.45 9.97
CA THR A 214 -0.69 -23.23 10.12
C THR A 214 0.16 -22.96 8.88
N ILE A 215 0.87 -23.98 8.39
CA ILE A 215 1.75 -23.91 7.21
C ILE A 215 0.95 -23.55 5.95
N VAL A 216 -0.14 -24.28 5.72
CA VAL A 216 -0.98 -24.11 4.53
C VAL A 216 -1.64 -22.74 4.49
N VAL A 217 -2.23 -22.30 5.61
CA VAL A 217 -2.90 -20.99 5.70
C VAL A 217 -1.91 -19.86 5.44
N ILE A 218 -0.75 -19.87 6.10
CA ILE A 218 0.28 -18.83 5.89
C ILE A 218 0.74 -18.80 4.43
N GLY A 219 1.00 -19.97 3.83
CA GLY A 219 1.47 -20.06 2.44
C GLY A 219 0.48 -19.49 1.43
N PHE A 220 -0.80 -19.88 1.50
CA PHE A 220 -1.82 -19.41 0.55
C PHE A 220 -2.20 -17.95 0.77
N VAL A 221 -2.28 -17.48 2.02
CA VAL A 221 -2.56 -16.07 2.31
C VAL A 221 -1.45 -15.18 1.78
N LEU A 222 -0.18 -15.58 1.97
CA LEU A 222 0.95 -14.80 1.49
C LEU A 222 0.96 -14.71 -0.04
N LEU A 223 0.65 -15.82 -0.74
CA LEU A 223 0.46 -15.81 -2.19
C LEU A 223 -0.65 -14.83 -2.59
N GLY A 224 -1.80 -14.87 -1.91
CA GLY A 224 -2.91 -13.94 -2.13
C GLY A 224 -2.49 -12.48 -1.98
N LYS A 225 -1.79 -12.14 -0.90
CA LYS A 225 -1.26 -10.79 -0.66
C LYS A 225 -0.28 -10.34 -1.74
N TYR A 226 0.60 -11.22 -2.20
CA TYR A 226 1.52 -10.90 -3.29
C TYR A 226 0.76 -10.60 -4.60
N LEU A 227 -0.25 -11.41 -4.93
CA LEU A 227 -1.09 -11.17 -6.12
C LEU A 227 -1.87 -9.86 -6.00
N GLU A 228 -2.35 -9.53 -4.80
CA GLU A 228 -3.03 -8.26 -4.50
C GLU A 228 -2.08 -7.06 -4.71
N ALA A 229 -0.90 -7.08 -4.07
CA ALA A 229 0.11 -6.03 -4.17
C ALA A 229 0.57 -5.83 -5.62
N ARG A 230 0.87 -6.92 -6.34
CA ARG A 230 1.24 -6.88 -7.76
C ARG A 230 0.14 -6.25 -8.63
N SER A 231 -1.13 -6.51 -8.31
CA SER A 231 -2.26 -5.97 -9.06
C SER A 231 -2.42 -4.46 -8.82
N LYS A 232 -2.25 -3.98 -7.58
CA LYS A 232 -2.29 -2.54 -7.24
C LYS A 232 -1.14 -1.77 -7.89
N MET A 233 0.06 -2.35 -7.92
CA MET A 233 1.22 -1.76 -8.59
C MET A 233 0.95 -1.52 -10.07
N LYS A 234 0.35 -2.50 -10.77
CA LYS A 234 0.03 -2.37 -12.19
C LYS A 234 -0.88 -1.18 -12.51
N THR A 235 -1.84 -0.88 -11.65
CA THR A 235 -2.77 0.24 -11.83
C THR A 235 -2.13 1.61 -11.57
N GLY A 236 -1.12 1.69 -10.70
CA GLY A 236 -0.39 2.94 -10.41
C GLY A 236 0.38 3.51 -11.61
N TYR A 237 0.90 2.65 -12.50
CA TYR A 237 1.69 3.07 -13.66
C TYR A 237 0.94 3.93 -14.68
N ALA A 238 -0.39 3.91 -14.68
CA ALA A 238 -1.19 4.71 -15.63
C ALA A 238 -1.08 6.22 -15.36
N ILE A 239 -0.93 6.61 -14.10
CA ILE A 239 -0.79 8.01 -13.68
C ILE A 239 0.60 8.54 -14.04
N GLU A 240 1.64 7.73 -13.83
CA GLU A 240 3.04 8.08 -14.09
C GLU A 240 3.30 8.42 -15.57
N LYS A 241 2.60 7.76 -16.50
CA LYS A 241 2.68 8.07 -17.93
C LYS A 241 2.18 9.48 -18.27
N LEU A 242 1.26 10.05 -17.49
CA LEU A 242 0.79 11.43 -17.67
C LEU A 242 1.85 12.44 -17.20
N ILE A 243 2.57 12.13 -16.12
CA ILE A 243 3.66 12.97 -15.58
C ILE A 243 4.84 13.01 -16.56
N GLY A 244 5.16 11.88 -17.22
CA GLY A 244 6.21 11.80 -18.25
C GLY A 244 5.96 12.65 -19.50
N LEU A 245 4.78 13.27 -19.63
CA LEU A 245 4.48 14.18 -20.74
C LEU A 245 5.09 15.57 -20.57
N GLN A 246 5.42 15.99 -19.35
CA GLN A 246 6.05 17.30 -19.09
C GLN A 246 7.46 17.41 -19.70
N ALA A 247 7.83 18.60 -20.14
CA ALA A 247 9.19 18.91 -20.57
C ALA A 247 10.10 19.10 -19.34
N LYS A 248 11.40 18.80 -19.45
CA LYS A 248 12.37 18.94 -18.35
C LYS A 248 13.13 20.26 -18.39
N SER A 249 13.28 20.83 -19.57
CA SER A 249 13.97 22.08 -19.83
C SER A 249 13.13 22.97 -20.73
N ALA A 250 13.43 24.27 -20.69
CA ALA A 250 12.84 25.27 -21.58
C ALA A 250 13.96 26.12 -22.19
N LEU A 251 13.82 26.44 -23.47
CA LEU A 251 14.70 27.39 -24.16
C LEU A 251 14.15 28.80 -23.93
N VAL A 252 14.81 29.58 -23.07
CA VAL A 252 14.37 30.91 -22.67
C VAL A 252 15.25 31.97 -23.31
N ARG A 253 14.64 33.08 -23.74
CA ARG A 253 15.34 34.27 -24.24
C ARG A 253 15.40 35.33 -23.13
N ARG A 254 16.53 35.41 -22.42
CA ARG A 254 16.83 36.47 -21.44
C ARG A 254 17.95 37.35 -21.98
N THR A 255 17.84 38.68 -21.85
CA THR A 255 18.89 39.64 -22.28
C THR A 255 19.34 39.47 -23.74
N GLY A 256 18.43 39.07 -24.64
CA GLY A 256 18.72 38.87 -26.06
C GLY A 256 19.52 37.61 -26.40
N LYS A 257 19.84 36.75 -25.43
CA LYS A 257 20.48 35.45 -25.65
C LYS A 257 19.52 34.31 -25.34
N GLU A 258 19.60 33.26 -26.15
CA GLU A 258 18.85 32.02 -25.97
C GLU A 258 19.65 31.08 -25.06
N MET A 259 19.04 30.65 -23.97
CA MET A 259 19.65 29.76 -22.99
C MET A 259 18.65 28.68 -22.59
N GLU A 260 19.11 27.43 -22.60
CA GLU A 260 18.32 26.31 -22.10
C GLU A 260 18.48 26.23 -20.59
N ILE A 261 17.38 26.38 -19.86
CA ILE A 261 17.34 26.28 -18.40
C ILE A 261 16.38 25.16 -17.98
N PRO A 262 16.63 24.52 -16.83
CA PRO A 262 15.67 23.57 -16.30
C PRO A 262 14.37 24.28 -15.89
N LEU A 263 13.27 23.54 -15.98
CA LEU A 263 11.90 24.08 -15.94
C LEU A 263 11.53 24.75 -14.60
N ASP A 264 12.19 24.34 -13.52
CA ASP A 264 12.11 24.90 -12.16
C ASP A 264 12.63 26.34 -12.06
N GLN A 265 13.56 26.73 -12.93
CA GLN A 265 14.17 28.06 -12.98
C GLN A 265 13.42 29.05 -13.90
N VAL A 266 12.36 28.58 -14.56
CA VAL A 266 11.52 29.42 -15.42
C VAL A 266 10.54 30.19 -14.55
N ILE A 267 10.47 31.50 -14.77
CA ILE A 267 9.58 32.41 -14.05
C ILE A 267 8.46 32.90 -14.97
N GLN A 268 7.34 33.28 -14.36
CA GLN A 268 6.24 33.91 -15.08
C GLN A 268 6.75 35.19 -15.78
N GLY A 269 6.36 35.40 -17.03
CA GLY A 269 6.84 36.51 -17.85
C GLY A 269 8.10 36.22 -18.66
N ASP A 270 8.77 35.08 -18.47
CA ASP A 270 9.86 34.67 -19.36
C ASP A 270 9.36 34.46 -20.79
N THR A 271 10.19 34.83 -21.78
CA THR A 271 9.94 34.53 -23.19
C THR A 271 10.59 33.20 -23.55
N VAL A 272 9.77 32.19 -23.81
CA VAL A 272 10.19 30.83 -24.17
C VAL A 272 10.07 30.64 -25.67
N ILE A 273 11.06 29.98 -26.26
CA ILE A 273 11.10 29.66 -27.69
C ILE A 273 10.82 28.17 -27.88
N VAL A 274 9.89 27.85 -28.78
CA VAL A 274 9.53 26.47 -29.10
C VAL A 274 9.90 26.17 -30.56
N LYS A 275 10.77 25.18 -30.74
CA LYS A 275 11.19 24.68 -32.06
C LYS A 275 10.20 23.64 -32.60
N PRO A 276 10.15 23.40 -33.93
CA PRO A 276 9.33 22.33 -34.50
C PRO A 276 9.68 20.97 -33.86
N GLY A 277 8.66 20.17 -33.54
CA GLY A 277 8.79 18.86 -32.90
C GLY A 277 9.06 18.90 -31.39
N ALA A 278 9.29 20.07 -30.79
CA ALA A 278 9.51 20.20 -29.36
C ALA A 278 8.19 20.21 -28.57
N LYS A 279 8.25 19.75 -27.32
CA LYS A 279 7.14 19.89 -26.38
C LYS A 279 7.08 21.33 -25.87
N ILE A 280 5.87 21.84 -25.69
CA ILE A 280 5.64 23.13 -25.04
C ILE A 280 5.84 22.94 -23.53
N PRO A 281 6.78 23.66 -22.89
CA PRO A 281 7.13 23.40 -21.50
C PRO A 281 6.11 23.92 -20.49
N LEU A 282 5.48 25.08 -20.75
CA LEU A 282 4.56 25.77 -19.83
C LEU A 282 3.41 26.42 -20.59
N ASP A 283 2.37 26.81 -19.86
CA ASP A 283 1.26 27.57 -20.41
C ASP A 283 1.66 29.03 -20.65
N GLY A 284 1.18 29.61 -21.74
CA GLY A 284 1.53 30.97 -22.10
C GLY A 284 0.78 31.55 -23.29
N THR A 285 1.18 32.74 -23.72
CA THR A 285 0.58 33.46 -24.86
C THR A 285 1.65 33.74 -25.90
N ILE A 286 1.40 33.39 -27.16
CA ILE A 286 2.36 33.57 -28.26
C ILE A 286 2.58 35.05 -28.51
N THR A 287 3.84 35.48 -28.51
CA THR A 287 4.26 36.85 -28.84
C THR A 287 4.75 36.98 -30.26
N GLU A 288 5.45 35.96 -30.78
CA GLU A 288 6.06 35.98 -32.11
C GLU A 288 5.89 34.63 -32.82
N GLY A 289 5.65 34.67 -34.12
CA GLY A 289 5.54 33.48 -34.97
C GLY A 289 4.13 32.90 -35.04
N SER A 290 4.04 31.77 -35.74
CA SER A 290 2.82 30.98 -35.89
C SER A 290 3.19 29.53 -36.13
N SER A 291 2.40 28.61 -35.61
CA SER A 291 2.67 27.19 -35.73
C SER A 291 1.40 26.36 -35.51
N SER A 292 1.41 25.13 -36.00
CA SER A 292 0.41 24.12 -35.68
C SER A 292 0.81 23.35 -34.41
N VAL A 293 -0.11 23.25 -33.45
CA VAL A 293 0.12 22.60 -32.16
C VAL A 293 -0.79 21.39 -32.03
N ASP A 294 -0.21 20.25 -31.68
CA ASP A 294 -0.92 19.01 -31.41
C ASP A 294 -1.31 18.96 -29.93
N GLU A 295 -2.59 19.26 -29.69
CA GLU A 295 -3.21 19.26 -28.36
C GLU A 295 -3.92 17.92 -28.04
N SER A 296 -3.75 16.88 -28.87
CA SER A 296 -4.49 15.60 -28.76
C SER A 296 -4.34 14.92 -27.39
N MET A 297 -3.20 15.11 -26.73
CA MET A 297 -2.94 14.56 -25.39
C MET A 297 -3.77 15.21 -24.28
N VAL A 298 -4.31 16.41 -24.52
CA VAL A 298 -5.08 17.20 -23.55
C VAL A 298 -6.54 17.31 -23.96
N SER A 299 -6.81 17.67 -25.23
CA SER A 299 -8.18 17.83 -25.75
C SER A 299 -8.80 16.51 -26.21
N GLY A 300 -7.99 15.51 -26.56
CA GLY A 300 -8.46 14.27 -27.20
C GLY A 300 -8.76 14.43 -28.70
N GLU A 301 -8.63 15.63 -29.26
CA GLU A 301 -8.89 15.87 -30.68
C GLU A 301 -7.63 15.56 -31.51
N PRO A 302 -7.72 14.74 -32.57
CA PRO A 302 -6.55 14.28 -33.33
C PRO A 302 -6.01 15.32 -34.31
N VAL A 303 -6.73 16.41 -34.56
CA VAL A 303 -6.36 17.43 -35.54
C VAL A 303 -5.54 18.53 -34.86
N PRO A 304 -4.32 18.83 -35.35
CA PRO A 304 -3.53 19.95 -34.84
C PRO A 304 -4.24 21.29 -35.03
N VAL A 305 -4.12 22.17 -34.03
CA VAL A 305 -4.74 23.49 -34.03
C VAL A 305 -3.70 24.54 -34.46
N ASP A 306 -4.06 25.37 -35.43
CA ASP A 306 -3.21 26.49 -35.85
C ASP A 306 -3.21 27.60 -34.80
N LYS A 307 -2.03 28.05 -34.40
CA LYS A 307 -1.81 29.11 -33.40
C LYS A 307 -1.00 30.25 -34.00
N LYS A 308 -1.37 31.48 -33.66
CA LYS A 308 -0.73 32.73 -34.09
C LYS A 308 -0.41 33.61 -32.89
N ALA A 309 0.32 34.70 -33.12
CA ALA A 309 0.57 35.71 -32.10
C ALA A 309 -0.75 36.20 -31.47
N GLY A 310 -0.81 36.21 -30.14
CA GLY A 310 -2.01 36.49 -29.34
C GLY A 310 -2.74 35.25 -28.82
N ASP A 311 -2.53 34.08 -29.43
CA ASP A 311 -3.19 32.83 -29.00
C ASP A 311 -2.51 32.21 -27.77
N THR A 312 -3.27 31.45 -26.98
CA THR A 312 -2.76 30.71 -25.83
C THR A 312 -2.27 29.32 -26.21
N VAL A 313 -1.17 28.90 -25.59
CA VAL A 313 -0.58 27.57 -25.69
C VAL A 313 -0.60 26.86 -24.33
N ILE A 314 -0.71 25.54 -24.39
CA ILE A 314 -0.84 24.66 -23.23
C ILE A 314 0.43 23.83 -23.09
N GLY A 315 0.99 23.77 -21.89
CA GLY A 315 2.14 22.94 -21.55
C GLY A 315 1.85 21.44 -21.71
N GLY A 316 2.83 20.69 -22.21
CA GLY A 316 2.74 19.26 -22.47
C GLY A 316 2.24 18.90 -23.88
N THR A 317 1.74 19.87 -24.64
CA THR A 317 1.38 19.70 -26.05
C THR A 317 2.61 19.75 -26.95
N ILE A 318 2.48 19.30 -28.21
CA ILE A 318 3.63 19.18 -29.12
C ILE A 318 3.52 20.21 -30.23
N ASN A 319 4.56 21.01 -30.39
CA ASN A 319 4.69 21.89 -31.54
C ASN A 319 5.01 21.06 -32.80
N LYS A 320 4.20 21.15 -33.86
CA LYS A 320 4.42 20.37 -35.09
C LYS A 320 5.21 21.16 -36.12
N GLN A 321 4.61 22.18 -36.73
CA GLN A 321 5.19 22.91 -37.87
C GLN A 321 5.32 24.41 -37.62
N GLY A 322 6.55 24.87 -37.47
CA GLY A 322 6.87 26.29 -37.29
C GLY A 322 7.66 26.53 -36.01
N PHE A 323 8.18 27.73 -35.88
CA PHE A 323 8.76 28.20 -34.63
C PHE A 323 7.90 29.34 -34.10
N PHE A 324 7.79 29.43 -32.78
CA PHE A 324 7.16 30.57 -32.14
C PHE A 324 7.82 30.86 -30.81
N ALA A 325 7.72 32.11 -30.38
CA ALA A 325 8.08 32.54 -29.04
C ALA A 325 6.80 32.93 -28.30
N PHE A 326 6.74 32.57 -27.02
CA PHE A 326 5.58 32.86 -26.18
C PHE A 326 6.04 33.35 -24.80
N THR A 327 5.21 34.19 -24.18
CA THR A 327 5.42 34.64 -22.80
C THR A 327 4.70 33.70 -21.84
N VAL A 328 5.41 33.21 -20.82
CA VAL A 328 4.88 32.29 -19.81
C VAL A 328 3.82 33.01 -18.96
N THR A 329 2.61 32.46 -18.92
CA THR A 329 1.50 33.04 -18.14
C THR A 329 1.17 32.23 -16.89
N LYS A 330 1.39 30.92 -16.88
CA LYS A 330 1.15 30.07 -15.70
C LYS A 330 2.30 29.09 -15.50
N ILE A 331 2.64 28.83 -14.25
CA ILE A 331 3.76 27.97 -13.84
C ILE A 331 3.32 26.95 -12.78
N GLY A 332 4.04 25.82 -12.69
CA GLY A 332 3.84 24.81 -11.65
C GLY A 332 2.40 24.31 -11.53
N LYS A 333 1.85 24.36 -10.31
CA LYS A 333 0.48 23.94 -9.96
C LYS A 333 -0.63 24.73 -10.68
N GLU A 334 -0.30 25.88 -11.27
CA GLU A 334 -1.29 26.70 -11.98
C GLU A 334 -1.50 26.28 -13.44
N THR A 335 -0.57 25.49 -14.01
CA THR A 335 -0.68 24.99 -15.38
C THR A 335 -1.89 24.09 -15.55
N LEU A 336 -2.46 24.07 -16.75
CA LEU A 336 -3.64 23.27 -17.07
C LEU A 336 -3.36 21.77 -16.88
N LEU A 337 -2.18 21.30 -17.29
CA LEU A 337 -1.77 19.91 -17.09
C LEU A 337 -1.63 19.56 -15.59
N ALA A 338 -1.03 20.44 -14.78
CA ALA A 338 -0.93 20.21 -13.33
C ALA A 338 -2.31 20.20 -12.66
N ARG A 339 -3.24 21.04 -13.10
CA ARG A 339 -4.64 21.00 -12.64
C ARG A 339 -5.34 19.71 -13.02
N ILE A 340 -5.17 19.23 -14.25
CA ILE A 340 -5.72 17.93 -14.67
C ILE A 340 -5.15 16.81 -13.80
N ILE A 341 -3.83 16.78 -13.60
CA ILE A 341 -3.17 15.80 -12.73
C ILE A 341 -3.75 15.89 -11.32
N SER A 342 -3.82 17.08 -10.72
CA SER A 342 -4.40 17.26 -9.38
C SER A 342 -5.86 16.81 -9.32
N MET A 343 -6.68 17.11 -10.32
CA MET A 343 -8.08 16.68 -10.36
C MET A 343 -8.21 15.16 -10.49
N VAL A 344 -7.36 14.52 -11.29
CA VAL A 344 -7.32 13.06 -11.44
C VAL A 344 -6.81 12.41 -10.16
N GLU A 345 -5.77 12.96 -9.54
CA GLU A 345 -5.25 12.51 -8.24
C GLU A 345 -6.29 12.68 -7.13
N ASP A 346 -7.00 13.80 -7.08
CA ASP A 346 -8.08 14.02 -6.11
C ASP A 346 -9.28 13.07 -6.38
N ALA A 347 -9.60 12.81 -7.65
CA ALA A 347 -10.67 11.89 -8.04
C ALA A 347 -10.34 10.42 -7.76
N GLN A 348 -9.12 9.97 -8.05
CA GLN A 348 -8.61 8.64 -7.66
C GLN A 348 -8.36 8.55 -6.16
N GLY A 349 -8.05 9.69 -5.55
CA GLY A 349 -7.90 9.92 -4.13
C GLY A 349 -9.22 9.81 -3.37
N SER A 350 -10.34 10.03 -4.06
CA SER A 350 -11.68 9.86 -3.50
C SER A 350 -11.97 8.37 -3.30
N LYS A 351 -12.29 8.01 -2.06
CA LYS A 351 -12.35 6.63 -1.53
C LYS A 351 -12.95 5.63 -2.52
N ALA A 352 -12.14 4.67 -2.98
CA ALA A 352 -12.63 3.47 -3.63
C ALA A 352 -13.45 2.63 -2.62
N PRO A 353 -14.77 2.48 -2.78
CA PRO A 353 -15.66 1.91 -1.77
C PRO A 353 -15.55 0.38 -1.60
N ILE A 354 -14.74 -0.31 -2.42
CA ILE A 354 -14.68 -1.77 -2.48
C ILE A 354 -13.51 -2.39 -1.69
N GLN A 355 -12.42 -1.66 -1.47
CA GLN A 355 -11.19 -2.23 -0.90
C GLN A 355 -11.22 -2.42 0.63
N ASN A 356 -12.36 -2.12 1.25
CA ASN A 356 -12.56 -2.17 2.69
C ASN A 356 -13.38 -3.37 3.14
N ILE A 357 -13.81 -4.28 2.26
CA ILE A 357 -14.72 -5.36 2.69
C ILE A 357 -13.99 -6.36 3.58
N ALA A 358 -12.83 -6.88 3.18
CA ALA A 358 -12.10 -7.88 3.97
C ALA A 358 -11.68 -7.34 5.34
N ASP A 359 -11.11 -6.13 5.37
CA ASP A 359 -10.70 -5.47 6.62
C ASP A 359 -11.89 -5.09 7.51
N ARG A 360 -13.01 -4.63 6.93
CA ARG A 360 -14.22 -4.29 7.70
C ARG A 360 -14.91 -5.52 8.24
N VAL A 361 -14.92 -6.62 7.47
CA VAL A 361 -15.39 -7.92 7.93
C VAL A 361 -14.49 -8.39 9.08
N ALA A 362 -13.16 -8.36 8.92
CA ALA A 362 -12.23 -8.74 9.98
C ALA A 362 -12.40 -7.89 11.25
N GLY A 363 -12.64 -6.58 11.10
CA GLY A 363 -12.88 -5.65 12.20
C GLY A 363 -14.07 -6.01 13.10
N VAL A 364 -15.08 -6.69 12.56
CA VAL A 364 -16.26 -7.18 13.32
C VAL A 364 -16.09 -8.66 13.68
N PHE A 365 -15.58 -9.46 12.75
CA PHE A 365 -15.47 -10.90 12.86
C PHE A 365 -14.45 -11.31 13.92
N VAL A 366 -13.28 -10.67 13.99
CA VAL A 366 -12.23 -11.02 14.98
C VAL A 366 -12.73 -10.82 16.41
N PRO A 367 -13.28 -9.64 16.81
CA PRO A 367 -13.84 -9.49 18.15
C PRO A 367 -14.99 -10.47 18.43
N ALA A 368 -15.88 -10.71 17.46
CA ALA A 368 -17.00 -11.63 17.63
C ALA A 368 -16.52 -13.07 17.89
N VAL A 369 -15.54 -13.56 17.12
CA VAL A 369 -14.96 -14.91 17.31
C VAL A 369 -14.26 -15.01 18.66
N LEU A 370 -13.54 -13.98 19.10
CA LEU A 370 -12.90 -13.98 20.43
C LEU A 370 -13.93 -14.01 21.56
N VAL A 371 -15.03 -13.28 21.44
CA VAL A 371 -16.15 -13.33 22.40
C VAL A 371 -16.79 -14.70 22.41
N ILE A 372 -17.05 -15.30 21.24
CA ILE A 372 -17.61 -16.65 21.15
C ILE A 372 -16.65 -17.69 21.75
N ALA A 373 -15.35 -17.59 21.47
CA ALA A 373 -14.34 -18.48 22.04
C ALA A 373 -14.31 -18.37 23.57
N LEU A 374 -14.35 -17.15 24.11
CA LEU A 374 -14.41 -16.92 25.55
C LEU A 374 -15.71 -17.46 26.17
N LEU A 375 -16.86 -17.21 25.54
CA LEU A 375 -18.15 -17.73 26.00
C LEU A 375 -18.18 -19.26 25.97
N CYS A 376 -17.64 -19.86 24.91
CA CYS A 376 -17.51 -21.31 24.78
C CYS A 376 -16.65 -21.86 25.93
N PHE A 377 -15.45 -21.28 26.13
CA PHE A 377 -14.54 -21.66 27.21
C PHE A 377 -15.20 -21.56 28.59
N VAL A 378 -15.87 -20.45 28.90
CA VAL A 378 -16.56 -20.25 30.20
C VAL A 378 -17.73 -21.21 30.37
N THR A 379 -18.49 -21.47 29.31
CA THR A 379 -19.64 -22.39 29.36
C THR A 379 -19.18 -23.83 29.60
N TRP A 380 -18.12 -24.27 28.92
CA TRP A 380 -17.55 -25.60 29.13
C TRP A 380 -16.92 -25.74 30.52
N LEU A 381 -16.25 -24.70 31.03
CA LEU A 381 -15.66 -24.71 32.36
C LEU A 381 -16.73 -24.77 33.47
N THR A 382 -17.87 -24.12 33.30
CA THR A 382 -18.92 -24.03 34.34
C THR A 382 -20.00 -25.11 34.25
N ALA A 383 -20.57 -25.33 33.06
CA ALA A 383 -21.64 -26.29 32.83
C ALA A 383 -21.11 -27.64 32.32
N GLY A 384 -20.13 -27.63 31.43
CA GLY A 384 -19.54 -28.85 30.87
C GLY A 384 -18.83 -29.71 31.92
N SER A 385 -18.06 -29.06 32.81
CA SER A 385 -17.37 -29.73 33.92
C SER A 385 -18.34 -30.40 34.91
N TYR A 386 -19.54 -29.82 35.10
CA TYR A 386 -20.57 -30.35 36.00
C TYR A 386 -21.22 -31.63 35.47
N PHE A 387 -21.39 -31.76 34.14
CA PHE A 387 -22.04 -32.92 33.53
C PHE A 387 -21.09 -34.01 33.01
N ILE A 388 -19.87 -33.65 32.56
CA ILE A 388 -18.99 -34.55 31.80
C ILE A 388 -17.66 -34.79 32.54
N GLY A 389 -17.39 -34.04 33.63
CA GLY A 389 -16.11 -34.04 34.33
C GLY A 389 -15.07 -33.16 33.62
N PHE A 390 -14.22 -32.49 34.41
CA PHE A 390 -13.28 -31.47 33.95
C PHE A 390 -12.36 -31.92 32.80
N THR A 391 -11.97 -33.20 32.79
CA THR A 391 -10.99 -33.80 31.84
C THR A 391 -11.52 -34.05 30.42
N ARG A 392 -12.82 -33.91 30.17
CA ARG A 392 -13.43 -34.06 28.83
C ARG A 392 -13.99 -32.77 28.25
N ALA A 393 -13.98 -31.70 29.04
CA ALA A 393 -14.51 -30.39 28.68
C ALA A 393 -13.43 -29.42 28.16
N LEU A 394 -12.16 -29.82 28.25
CA LEU A 394 -10.97 -29.11 27.80
C LEU A 394 -10.47 -29.78 26.51
#